data_AF-A0A832ZF08-F1
#
_entry.id   AF-A0A832ZF08-F1
#
_cell.length_a   1.000
_cell.length_b   1.000
_cell.length_c   1.000
_cell.angle_alpha   90.00
_cell.angle_beta   90.00
_cell.angle_gamma   90.00
#
_symmetry.space_group_name_H-M   'P 1'
#
loop_
_entity.id
_entity.type
_entity.pdbx_description
1 polymer ?
#
loop_
_entity_poly.entity_id
_entity_poly.type
_entity_poly.pdbx_seq_one_letter_code
_entity_poly.pdbx_strand_id
1 'polypeptide(L)'
;MKKKHLAMILSKLRGFENPKAELEQYRTPGNVAAELLWLAYSLGEVEKKTIADLGAGTGVLSIGACLLGAEKVYAVEIDENALKIAGENVRALGVETCVELILSDVRFFNGRVDTVIMNPPFGSQNPGADRPFLLKAFEISDVVYSIHLAKPEVRKFIGAFVRDKGFVITHRLTLDFEIPAQFFFHQKRLERIKVDVYRFERAQPTEC
;
A
#
# COMPACT_ATOMS: atom_id res chain seq x y z
N MET A 1 20.19 2.24 4.65
CA MET A 1 19.44 3.53 4.57
C MET A 1 18.82 3.84 5.94
N LYS A 2 18.39 5.08 6.27
CA LYS A 2 17.62 5.40 7.51
C LYS A 2 16.16 5.74 7.15
N LYS A 3 15.19 5.45 8.04
CA LYS A 3 13.75 5.74 7.84
C LYS A 3 13.44 7.16 7.35
N LYS A 4 14.03 8.18 8.00
CA LYS A 4 13.84 9.59 7.60
C LYS A 4 14.32 9.89 6.19
N HIS A 5 15.44 9.29 5.78
CA HIS A 5 15.98 9.47 4.43
C HIS A 5 15.05 8.81 3.40
N LEU A 6 14.54 7.62 3.69
CA LEU A 6 13.52 6.96 2.84
C LEU A 6 12.29 7.87 2.66
N ALA A 7 11.74 8.41 3.74
CA ALA A 7 10.58 9.31 3.68
C ALA A 7 10.85 10.55 2.79
N MET A 8 12.06 11.13 2.87
CA MET A 8 12.46 12.27 2.04
C MET A 8 12.54 11.92 0.55
N ILE A 9 13.08 10.74 0.22
CA ILE A 9 13.15 10.24 -1.16
C ILE A 9 11.72 10.05 -1.71
N LEU A 10 10.89 9.30 -0.97
CA LEU A 10 9.52 8.96 -1.38
C LEU A 10 8.62 10.20 -1.55
N SER A 11 8.83 11.24 -0.75
CA SER A 11 8.05 12.48 -0.84
C SER A 11 8.31 13.29 -2.12
N LYS A 12 9.46 13.06 -2.79
CA LYS A 12 9.87 13.75 -4.02
C LYS A 12 9.37 13.09 -5.31
N LEU A 13 8.82 11.88 -5.22
CA LEU A 13 8.29 11.15 -6.38
C LEU A 13 7.14 11.93 -7.03
N ARG A 14 6.95 11.79 -8.35
CA ARG A 14 5.80 12.43 -9.01
C ARG A 14 4.49 11.83 -8.51
N GLY A 15 3.51 12.69 -8.27
CA GLY A 15 2.14 12.30 -7.92
C GLY A 15 1.24 12.20 -9.15
N PHE A 16 -0.04 11.93 -8.91
CA PHE A 16 -1.07 11.89 -9.96
C PHE A 16 -1.20 13.27 -10.65
N GLU A 17 -1.31 13.27 -11.97
CA GLU A 17 -1.56 14.49 -12.75
C GLU A 17 -3.05 14.85 -12.80
N ASN A 18 -3.89 13.85 -13.03
CA ASN A 18 -5.35 13.96 -13.07
C ASN A 18 -5.97 12.88 -12.16
N PRO A 19 -5.99 13.08 -10.84
CA PRO A 19 -6.48 12.08 -9.90
C PRO A 19 -7.98 11.82 -10.09
N LYS A 20 -8.33 10.54 -10.14
CA LYS A 20 -9.71 10.04 -10.21
C LYS A 20 -10.28 9.88 -8.81
N ALA A 21 -11.30 10.66 -8.48
CA ALA A 21 -11.90 10.67 -7.14
C ALA A 21 -12.55 9.33 -6.81
N GLU A 22 -13.23 8.74 -7.79
CA GLU A 22 -13.91 7.45 -7.72
C GLU A 22 -12.96 6.26 -7.43
N LEU A 23 -11.66 6.43 -7.74
CA LEU A 23 -10.61 5.46 -7.41
C LEU A 23 -9.82 5.84 -6.15
N GLU A 24 -10.19 6.94 -5.48
CA GLU A 24 -9.50 7.47 -4.31
C GLU A 24 -7.99 7.67 -4.56
N GLN A 25 -7.64 8.22 -5.74
CA GLN A 25 -6.25 8.43 -6.14
C GLN A 25 -5.61 9.61 -5.40
N TYR A 26 -4.92 9.27 -4.31
CA TYR A 26 -3.95 10.15 -3.65
C TYR A 26 -2.65 9.38 -3.44
N ARG A 27 -1.54 10.10 -3.55
CA ARG A 27 -0.22 9.51 -3.32
C ARG A 27 -0.05 9.22 -1.83
N THR A 28 0.39 8.02 -1.46
CA THR A 28 0.79 7.70 -0.08
C THR A 28 1.85 8.72 0.41
N PRO A 29 1.59 9.48 1.48
CA PRO A 29 2.56 10.44 2.02
C PRO A 29 3.88 9.74 2.38
N GLY A 30 5.01 10.35 2.06
CA GLY A 30 6.32 9.70 2.20
C GLY A 30 6.63 9.29 3.64
N ASN A 31 6.14 10.02 4.64
CA ASN A 31 6.23 9.62 6.06
C ASN A 31 5.43 8.36 6.35
N VAL A 32 4.17 8.27 5.89
CA VAL A 32 3.31 7.10 6.09
C VAL A 32 3.87 5.88 5.35
N ALA A 33 4.30 6.05 4.11
CA ALA A 33 4.96 5.01 3.32
C ALA A 33 6.23 4.51 4.02
N ALA A 34 7.06 5.41 4.55
CA ALA A 34 8.27 5.03 5.27
C ALA A 34 7.97 4.32 6.59
N GLU A 35 6.92 4.67 7.34
CA GLU A 35 6.54 3.94 8.55
C GLU A 35 6.11 2.50 8.24
N LEU A 36 5.27 2.31 7.21
CA LEU A 36 4.84 0.97 6.76
C LEU A 36 6.03 0.13 6.33
N LEU A 37 6.84 0.66 5.40
CA LEU A 37 7.98 -0.06 4.84
C LEU A 37 9.07 -0.34 5.88
N TRP A 38 9.28 0.58 6.83
CA TRP A 38 10.27 0.38 7.89
C TRP A 38 9.81 -0.64 8.91
N LEU A 39 8.51 -0.69 9.23
CA LEU A 39 7.95 -1.76 10.05
C LEU A 39 8.18 -3.13 9.37
N ALA A 40 7.80 -3.26 8.10
CA ALA A 40 8.02 -4.47 7.30
C ALA A 40 9.50 -4.88 7.24
N TYR A 41 10.38 -3.93 6.94
CA TYR A 41 11.82 -4.17 6.89
C TYR A 41 12.37 -4.63 8.25
N SER A 42 11.95 -4.00 9.35
CA SER A 42 12.42 -4.35 10.70
C SER A 42 12.02 -5.74 11.17
N LEU A 43 10.97 -6.32 10.55
CA LEU A 43 10.48 -7.66 10.82
C LEU A 43 11.01 -8.71 9.82
N GLY A 44 11.88 -8.32 8.88
CA GLY A 44 12.46 -9.23 7.88
C GLY A 44 11.53 -9.55 6.70
N GLU A 45 10.55 -8.68 6.45
CA GLU A 45 9.46 -8.91 5.48
C GLU A 45 9.64 -8.06 4.21
N VAL A 46 10.85 -7.55 3.96
CA VAL A 46 11.18 -6.77 2.76
C VAL A 46 12.45 -7.27 2.08
N GLU A 47 13.58 -7.35 2.81
CA GLU A 47 14.86 -7.70 2.20
C GLU A 47 14.82 -9.12 1.61
N LYS A 48 15.21 -9.26 0.33
CA LYS A 48 15.18 -10.49 -0.47
C LYS A 48 13.80 -11.16 -0.51
N LYS A 49 12.73 -10.37 -0.42
CA LYS A 49 11.35 -10.83 -0.56
C LYS A 49 10.81 -10.51 -1.94
N THR A 50 9.96 -11.40 -2.44
CA THR A 50 9.03 -11.10 -3.52
C THR A 50 7.79 -10.47 -2.92
N ILE A 51 7.46 -9.25 -3.37
CA ILE A 51 6.39 -8.43 -2.81
C ILE A 51 5.33 -8.15 -3.87
N ALA A 52 4.06 -8.05 -3.46
CA ALA A 52 3.03 -7.41 -4.28
C ALA A 52 2.60 -6.07 -3.65
N ASP A 53 2.58 -5.02 -4.46
CA ASP A 53 2.01 -3.70 -4.16
C ASP A 53 0.65 -3.60 -4.84
N LEU A 54 -0.44 -3.78 -4.07
CA LEU A 54 -1.80 -3.82 -4.60
C LEU A 54 -2.42 -2.41 -4.60
N GLY A 55 -2.72 -1.88 -5.78
CA GLY A 55 -3.13 -0.48 -5.95
C GLY A 55 -1.90 0.42 -5.92
N ALA A 56 -0.87 0.05 -6.68
CA ALA A 56 0.45 0.67 -6.62
C ALA A 56 0.43 2.17 -6.92
N GLY A 57 -0.58 2.67 -7.66
CA GLY A 57 -0.71 4.07 -8.02
C GLY A 57 0.54 4.57 -8.74
N THR A 58 1.20 5.58 -8.16
CA THR A 58 2.44 6.15 -8.69
C THR A 58 3.71 5.42 -8.23
N GLY A 59 3.58 4.24 -7.60
CA GLY A 59 4.69 3.35 -7.25
C GLY A 59 5.45 3.70 -5.96
N VAL A 60 4.88 4.52 -5.06
CA VAL A 60 5.60 4.97 -3.85
C VAL A 60 6.02 3.80 -2.95
N LEU A 61 5.09 2.87 -2.67
CA LEU A 61 5.38 1.72 -1.82
C LEU A 61 6.32 0.74 -2.55
N SER A 62 6.05 0.46 -3.83
CA SER A 62 6.90 -0.37 -4.68
C SER A 62 8.37 0.06 -4.70
N ILE A 63 8.60 1.34 -4.99
CA ILE A 63 9.95 1.92 -5.05
C ILE A 63 10.61 1.86 -3.67
N GLY A 64 9.87 2.20 -2.62
CA GLY A 64 10.41 2.17 -1.27
C GLY A 64 10.81 0.76 -0.81
N ALA A 65 10.06 -0.26 -1.20
CA ALA A 65 10.42 -1.66 -0.95
C ALA A 65 11.71 -2.07 -1.67
N CYS A 66 11.86 -1.70 -2.94
CA CYS A 66 13.10 -1.95 -3.70
C CYS A 66 14.31 -1.22 -3.09
N LEU A 67 14.15 0.04 -2.65
CA LEU A 67 15.21 0.79 -1.96
C LEU A 67 15.63 0.17 -0.62
N LEU A 68 14.79 -0.69 -0.04
CA LEU A 68 15.06 -1.44 1.19
C LEU A 68 15.55 -2.87 0.91
N GLY A 69 15.75 -3.24 -0.36
CA GLY A 69 16.35 -4.52 -0.75
C GLY A 69 15.36 -5.64 -1.05
N ALA A 70 14.11 -5.32 -1.39
CA ALA A 70 13.21 -6.31 -2.01
C ALA A 70 13.87 -6.93 -3.25
N GLU A 71 13.66 -8.24 -3.46
CA GLU A 71 14.18 -8.95 -4.63
C GLU A 71 13.36 -8.59 -5.88
N LYS A 72 12.04 -8.58 -5.71
CA LYS A 72 11.08 -8.29 -6.77
C LYS A 72 9.82 -7.67 -6.19
N VAL A 73 9.25 -6.70 -6.88
CA VAL A 73 7.95 -6.10 -6.54
C VAL A 73 7.02 -6.16 -7.74
N TYR A 74 5.87 -6.81 -7.58
CA TYR A 74 4.76 -6.74 -8.52
C TYR A 74 3.87 -5.54 -8.17
N ALA A 75 3.94 -4.48 -8.98
CA ALA A 75 3.16 -3.26 -8.81
C ALA A 75 1.87 -3.36 -9.63
N VAL A 76 0.77 -3.71 -8.97
CA VAL A 76 -0.54 -3.95 -9.61
C VAL A 76 -1.38 -2.68 -9.54
N GLU A 77 -1.79 -2.16 -10.69
CA GLU A 77 -2.61 -0.95 -10.80
C GLU A 77 -3.62 -1.09 -11.94
N ILE A 78 -4.84 -0.58 -11.74
CA ILE A 78 -5.92 -0.65 -12.73
C ILE A 78 -5.91 0.56 -13.68
N ASP A 79 -5.34 1.68 -13.25
CA ASP A 79 -5.25 2.90 -14.04
C ASP A 79 -3.92 3.02 -14.80
N GLU A 80 -3.99 2.92 -16.13
CA GLU A 80 -2.85 3.05 -17.03
C GLU A 80 -2.07 4.37 -16.84
N ASN A 81 -2.76 5.47 -16.57
CA ASN A 81 -2.11 6.77 -16.35
C ASN A 81 -1.26 6.77 -15.08
N ALA A 82 -1.77 6.18 -13.99
CA ALA A 82 -1.03 6.03 -12.74
C ALA A 82 0.19 5.14 -12.94
N LEU A 83 0.02 4.01 -13.64
CA LEU A 83 1.09 3.06 -13.93
C LEU A 83 2.19 3.68 -14.81
N LYS A 84 1.83 4.55 -15.77
CA LYS A 84 2.82 5.32 -16.56
C LYS A 84 3.68 6.23 -15.67
N ILE A 85 3.06 6.97 -14.75
CA ILE A 85 3.76 7.80 -13.77
C ILE A 85 4.64 6.93 -12.87
N ALA A 86 4.15 5.75 -12.45
CA ALA A 86 4.95 4.79 -11.68
C ALA A 86 6.21 4.37 -12.44
N GLY A 87 6.10 4.06 -13.74
CA GLY A 87 7.27 3.72 -14.56
C GLY A 87 8.29 4.86 -14.70
N GLU A 88 7.84 6.11 -14.73
CA GLU A 88 8.74 7.27 -14.71
C GLU A 88 9.44 7.43 -13.35
N ASN A 89 8.71 7.24 -12.24
CA ASN A 89 9.29 7.24 -10.89
C ASN A 89 10.29 6.10 -10.66
N VAL A 90 9.98 4.90 -11.16
CA VAL A 90 10.84 3.71 -11.08
C VAL A 90 12.16 3.96 -11.82
N ARG A 91 12.11 4.50 -13.05
CA ARG A 91 13.30 4.90 -13.81
C ARG A 91 14.10 5.99 -13.11
N ALA A 92 13.42 6.99 -12.55
CA ALA A 92 14.09 8.10 -11.88
C ALA A 92 14.94 7.66 -10.66
N LEU A 93 14.60 6.54 -10.02
CA LEU A 93 15.36 6.00 -8.90
C LEU A 93 16.21 4.77 -9.23
N GLY A 94 16.26 4.34 -10.50
CA GLY A 94 17.11 3.23 -10.93
C GLY A 94 16.70 1.87 -10.36
N VAL A 95 15.40 1.64 -10.16
CA VAL A 95 14.85 0.38 -9.60
C VAL A 95 14.05 -0.43 -10.63
N GLU A 96 14.29 -0.21 -11.92
CA GLU A 96 13.58 -0.87 -13.04
C GLU A 96 13.72 -2.38 -13.03
N THR A 97 14.84 -2.91 -12.54
CA THR A 97 15.08 -4.36 -12.47
C THR A 97 14.35 -5.02 -11.30
N CYS A 98 13.89 -4.24 -10.32
CA CYS A 98 13.20 -4.73 -9.13
C CYS A 98 11.67 -4.63 -9.27
N VAL A 99 11.15 -3.61 -9.96
CA VAL A 99 9.69 -3.38 -10.08
C VAL A 99 9.16 -3.90 -11.41
N GLU A 100 8.21 -4.83 -11.33
CA GLU A 100 7.37 -5.26 -12.46
C GLU A 100 6.02 -4.55 -12.41
N LEU A 101 5.74 -3.71 -13.40
CA LEU A 101 4.50 -2.95 -13.52
C LEU A 101 3.42 -3.80 -14.20
N ILE A 102 2.27 -3.95 -13.55
CA ILE A 102 1.15 -4.79 -14.03
C ILE A 102 -0.12 -3.95 -14.11
N LEU A 103 -0.58 -3.70 -15.35
CA LEU A 103 -1.89 -3.09 -15.61
C LEU A 103 -2.97 -4.17 -15.46
N SER A 104 -3.63 -4.21 -14.31
CA SER A 104 -4.68 -5.21 -14.04
C SER A 104 -5.58 -4.76 -12.89
N ASP A 105 -6.82 -5.25 -12.91
CA ASP A 105 -7.64 -5.24 -11.70
C ASP A 105 -7.04 -6.20 -10.66
N VAL A 106 -7.00 -5.76 -9.40
CA VAL A 106 -6.46 -6.53 -8.28
C VAL A 106 -7.03 -7.95 -8.19
N ARG A 107 -8.30 -8.15 -8.57
CA ARG A 107 -8.98 -9.45 -8.54
C ARG A 107 -8.32 -10.49 -9.46
N PHE A 108 -7.69 -10.04 -10.53
CA PHE A 108 -7.09 -10.91 -11.55
C PHE A 108 -5.58 -11.10 -11.38
N PHE A 109 -4.96 -10.45 -10.39
CA PHE A 109 -3.57 -10.77 -10.06
C PHE A 109 -3.46 -12.20 -9.54
N ASN A 110 -2.57 -12.98 -10.14
CA ASN A 110 -2.30 -14.37 -9.78
C ASN A 110 -0.81 -14.51 -9.49
N GLY A 111 -0.47 -15.10 -8.36
CA GLY A 111 0.90 -15.35 -7.96
C GLY A 111 1.07 -15.24 -6.46
N ARG A 112 1.63 -16.28 -5.84
CA ARG A 112 1.96 -16.25 -4.42
C ARG A 112 3.21 -15.40 -4.21
N VAL A 113 3.18 -14.55 -3.19
CA VAL A 113 4.28 -13.64 -2.82
C VAL A 113 4.59 -13.76 -1.34
N ASP A 114 5.81 -13.42 -0.94
CA ASP A 114 6.22 -13.49 0.46
C ASP A 114 5.51 -12.45 1.32
N THR A 115 5.25 -11.26 0.76
CA THR A 115 4.64 -10.15 1.50
C THR A 115 3.79 -9.29 0.58
N VAL A 116 2.63 -8.85 1.06
CA VAL A 116 1.82 -7.82 0.40
C VAL A 116 1.98 -6.50 1.13
N ILE A 117 2.15 -5.41 0.39
CA ILE A 117 2.05 -4.04 0.88
C ILE A 117 0.96 -3.32 0.08
N MET A 118 0.17 -2.46 0.71
CA MET A 118 -0.86 -1.71 -0.02
C MET A 118 -1.33 -0.47 0.73
N ASN A 119 -1.76 0.52 -0.04
CA ASN A 119 -2.60 1.61 0.42
C ASN A 119 -3.90 1.57 -0.41
N PRO A 120 -4.83 0.65 -0.09
CA PRO A 120 -6.04 0.46 -0.88
C PRO A 120 -6.97 1.68 -0.77
N PRO A 121 -7.93 1.85 -1.69
CA PRO A 121 -8.99 2.84 -1.52
C PRO A 121 -9.73 2.59 -0.20
N PHE A 122 -10.00 3.65 0.57
CA PHE A 122 -10.65 3.53 1.88
C PHE A 122 -12.15 3.24 1.79
N GLY A 123 -12.74 3.33 0.60
CA GLY A 123 -14.16 3.12 0.36
C GLY A 123 -15.03 4.28 0.83
N SER A 124 -14.44 5.48 0.91
CA SER A 124 -15.15 6.73 1.23
C SER A 124 -16.03 7.18 0.06
N GLN A 125 -15.60 6.91 -1.18
CA GLN A 125 -16.39 7.18 -2.38
C GLN A 125 -17.24 5.98 -2.77
N ASN A 126 -16.68 4.78 -2.63
CA ASN A 126 -17.30 3.52 -3.01
C ASN A 126 -17.27 2.53 -1.83
N PRO A 127 -18.38 2.37 -1.08
CA PRO A 127 -18.42 1.49 0.08
C PRO A 127 -17.94 0.07 -0.23
N GLY A 128 -16.89 -0.38 0.48
CA GLY A 128 -16.31 -1.72 0.30
C GLY A 128 -15.27 -1.85 -0.81
N ALA A 129 -14.77 -0.73 -1.37
CA ALA A 129 -13.70 -0.74 -2.36
C ALA A 129 -12.38 -1.36 -1.84
N ASP A 130 -12.17 -1.41 -0.54
CA ASP A 130 -11.04 -2.05 0.13
C ASP A 130 -11.12 -3.59 0.13
N ARG A 131 -12.33 -4.15 0.02
CA ARG A 131 -12.56 -5.61 0.18
C ARG A 131 -11.87 -6.46 -0.89
N PRO A 132 -11.92 -6.14 -2.19
CA PRO A 132 -11.20 -6.91 -3.21
C PRO A 132 -9.69 -6.97 -2.95
N PHE A 133 -9.11 -5.88 -2.43
CA PHE A 133 -7.69 -5.79 -2.08
C PHE A 133 -7.36 -6.69 -0.89
N LEU A 134 -8.13 -6.61 0.19
CA LEU A 134 -7.95 -7.48 1.36
C LEU A 134 -8.11 -8.96 1.02
N LEU A 135 -9.12 -9.31 0.22
CA LEU A 135 -9.34 -10.68 -0.24
C LEU A 135 -8.15 -11.18 -1.05
N LYS A 136 -7.69 -10.42 -2.03
CA LYS A 136 -6.54 -10.80 -2.85
C LYS A 136 -5.27 -10.89 -2.01
N ALA A 137 -5.03 -9.95 -1.09
CA ALA A 137 -3.84 -9.96 -0.24
C ALA A 137 -3.76 -11.23 0.62
N PHE A 138 -4.87 -11.66 1.21
CA PHE A 138 -4.94 -12.88 2.03
C PHE A 138 -4.92 -14.18 1.22
N GLU A 139 -5.30 -14.11 -0.06
CA GLU A 139 -5.18 -15.22 -1.01
C GLU A 139 -3.72 -15.47 -1.40
N ILE A 140 -2.95 -14.40 -1.65
CA ILE A 140 -1.61 -14.51 -2.26
C ILE A 140 -0.46 -14.47 -1.28
N SER A 141 -0.68 -14.15 0.00
CA SER A 141 0.39 -14.04 0.98
C SER A 141 -0.07 -14.38 2.39
N ASP A 142 0.90 -14.74 3.24
CA ASP A 142 0.69 -15.01 4.66
C ASP A 142 1.04 -13.80 5.53
N VAL A 143 1.67 -12.78 4.94
CA VAL A 143 2.06 -11.52 5.60
C VAL A 143 1.55 -10.35 4.77
N VAL A 144 0.73 -9.49 5.37
CA VAL A 144 0.09 -8.36 4.67
C VAL A 144 0.22 -7.08 5.47
N TYR A 145 0.66 -6.02 4.80
CA TYR A 145 0.67 -4.65 5.29
C TYR A 145 -0.37 -3.82 4.56
N SER A 146 -1.24 -3.16 5.32
CA SER A 146 -2.28 -2.33 4.74
C SER A 146 -2.57 -1.07 5.55
N ILE A 147 -3.01 -0.03 4.87
CA ILE A 147 -3.39 1.25 5.45
C ILE A 147 -4.91 1.37 5.40
N HIS A 148 -5.55 1.69 6.52
CA HIS A 148 -6.98 1.96 6.58
C HIS A 148 -7.29 3.17 7.46
N LEU A 149 -8.48 3.77 7.32
CA LEU A 149 -8.92 4.87 8.19
C LEU A 149 -8.93 4.45 9.67
N ALA A 150 -8.37 5.29 10.54
CA ALA A 150 -8.35 5.07 11.99
C ALA A 150 -9.67 5.50 12.65
N LYS A 151 -10.78 4.89 12.20
CA LYS A 151 -12.13 5.10 12.76
C LYS A 151 -12.59 3.86 13.53
N PRO A 152 -13.35 4.00 14.65
CA PRO A 152 -13.83 2.86 15.44
C PRO A 152 -14.58 1.79 14.62
N GLU A 153 -15.43 2.21 13.69
CA GLU A 153 -16.21 1.36 12.80
C GLU A 153 -15.32 0.58 11.82
N VAL A 154 -14.29 1.23 11.27
CA VAL A 154 -13.31 0.59 10.36
C VAL A 154 -12.46 -0.41 11.14
N ARG A 155 -11.99 -0.05 12.34
CA ARG A 155 -11.26 -0.97 13.22
C ARG A 155 -12.07 -2.22 13.57
N LYS A 156 -13.37 -2.05 13.86
CA LYS A 156 -14.28 -3.16 14.13
C LYS A 156 -14.45 -4.05 12.90
N PHE A 157 -14.66 -3.46 11.73
CA PHE A 157 -14.74 -4.18 10.46
C PHE A 157 -13.47 -4.97 10.16
N ILE A 158 -12.31 -4.32 10.14
CA ILE A 158 -11.00 -4.95 9.89
C ILE A 158 -10.76 -6.09 10.88
N GLY A 159 -11.01 -5.87 12.17
CA GLY A 159 -10.86 -6.91 13.19
C GLY A 159 -11.75 -8.14 12.95
N ALA A 160 -12.98 -7.95 12.48
CA ALA A 160 -13.87 -9.06 12.15
C ALA A 160 -13.45 -9.75 10.84
N PHE A 161 -13.13 -8.97 9.82
CA PHE A 161 -12.76 -9.46 8.49
C PHE A 161 -11.47 -10.27 8.52
N VAL A 162 -10.44 -9.78 9.20
CA VAL A 162 -9.13 -10.45 9.36
C VAL A 162 -9.30 -11.81 10.05
N ARG A 163 -10.12 -11.88 11.11
CA ARG A 163 -10.41 -13.15 11.80
C ARG A 163 -11.17 -14.14 10.93
N ASP A 164 -12.20 -13.68 10.19
CA ASP A 164 -12.97 -14.53 9.27
C ASP A 164 -12.09 -15.17 8.19
N LYS A 165 -11.01 -14.49 7.79
CA LYS A 165 -10.06 -14.97 6.79
C LYS A 165 -8.90 -15.78 7.36
N GLY A 166 -8.91 -16.07 8.66
CA GLY A 166 -7.86 -16.86 9.31
C GLY A 166 -6.54 -16.10 9.48
N PHE A 167 -6.60 -14.78 9.64
CA PHE A 167 -5.46 -13.92 9.94
C PHE A 167 -5.60 -13.32 11.35
N VAL A 168 -4.49 -12.80 11.87
CA VAL A 168 -4.43 -12.02 13.10
C VAL A 168 -3.77 -10.67 12.85
N ILE A 169 -4.18 -9.66 13.61
CA ILE A 169 -3.53 -8.34 13.62
C ILE A 169 -2.39 -8.40 14.63
N THR A 170 -1.14 -8.37 14.19
CA THR A 170 0.02 -8.41 15.10
C THR A 170 0.54 -7.01 15.43
N HIS A 171 0.41 -6.07 14.49
CA HIS A 171 0.84 -4.69 14.68
C HIS A 171 -0.22 -3.72 14.13
N ARG A 172 -0.34 -2.59 14.81
CA ARG A 172 -1.14 -1.45 14.36
C ARG A 172 -0.49 -0.14 14.79
N LEU A 173 -0.11 0.71 13.85
CA LEU A 173 0.43 2.05 14.11
C LEU A 173 -0.58 3.11 13.64
N THR A 174 -0.97 4.03 14.52
CA THR A 174 -1.85 5.15 14.13
C THR A 174 -1.01 6.36 13.74
N LEU A 175 -1.22 6.89 12.53
CA LEU A 175 -0.46 7.98 11.95
C LEU A 175 -1.37 9.09 11.44
N ASP A 176 -0.84 10.31 11.37
CA ASP A 176 -1.48 11.38 10.60
C ASP A 176 -1.15 11.21 9.12
N PHE A 177 -2.19 11.31 8.28
CA PHE A 177 -2.12 11.19 6.84
C PHE A 177 -2.60 12.50 6.22
N GLU A 178 -1.70 13.15 5.50
CA GLU A 178 -1.96 14.42 4.83
C GLU A 178 -2.35 14.16 3.38
N ILE A 179 -3.61 14.44 3.02
CA ILE A 179 -4.09 14.38 1.63
C ILE A 179 -3.90 15.78 1.03
N PRO A 180 -3.01 15.95 0.03
CA PRO A 180 -2.89 17.22 -0.67
C PRO A 180 -4.18 17.54 -1.43
N ALA A 181 -4.47 18.82 -1.62
CA ALA A 181 -5.59 19.23 -2.45
C ALA A 181 -5.26 18.93 -3.93
N GLN A 182 -5.70 17.77 -4.43
CA GLN A 182 -5.41 17.32 -5.81
C GLN A 182 -6.64 17.36 -6.74
N PHE A 183 -7.83 17.72 -6.24
CA PHE A 183 -9.05 17.80 -7.06
C PHE A 183 -9.34 19.23 -7.54
N PHE A 184 -9.65 19.36 -8.84
CA PHE A 184 -9.79 20.61 -9.61
C PHE A 184 -10.87 21.59 -9.13
N PHE A 185 -11.72 21.23 -8.17
CA PHE A 185 -12.84 22.08 -7.73
C PHE A 185 -12.70 22.68 -6.32
N HIS A 186 -11.65 22.36 -5.55
CA HIS A 186 -11.43 22.97 -4.24
C HIS A 186 -9.95 23.34 -4.07
N GLN A 187 -9.60 24.54 -4.52
CA GLN A 187 -8.31 25.15 -4.17
C GLN A 187 -8.27 25.38 -2.65
N LYS A 188 -7.20 24.89 -1.98
CA LYS A 188 -6.59 25.42 -0.73
C LYS A 188 -6.75 24.68 0.61
N ARG A 189 -7.11 23.39 0.71
CA ARG A 189 -7.00 22.73 2.03
C ARG A 189 -6.35 21.35 1.96
N LEU A 190 -5.17 21.25 2.59
CA LEU A 190 -4.59 19.98 2.97
C LEU A 190 -5.52 19.36 4.02
N GLU A 191 -6.07 18.19 3.70
CA GLU A 191 -6.90 17.44 4.62
C GLU A 191 -6.00 16.54 5.46
N ARG A 192 -6.21 16.56 6.79
CA ARG A 192 -5.50 15.69 7.72
C ARG A 192 -6.49 14.68 8.27
N ILE A 193 -6.25 13.42 7.97
CA ILE A 193 -6.99 12.28 8.52
C ILE A 193 -6.05 11.42 9.37
N LYS A 194 -6.62 10.57 10.22
CA LYS A 194 -5.84 9.54 10.91
C LYS A 194 -6.03 8.20 10.19
N VAL A 195 -4.92 7.49 10.00
CA VAL A 195 -4.90 6.14 9.44
C VAL A 195 -4.24 5.18 10.40
N ASP A 196 -4.60 3.91 10.30
CA ASP A 196 -3.91 2.80 10.92
C ASP A 196 -3.13 2.04 9.86
N VAL A 197 -1.82 1.87 10.09
CA VAL A 197 -0.97 0.93 9.36
C VAL A 197 -1.02 -0.39 10.10
N TYR A 198 -1.52 -1.42 9.44
CA TYR A 198 -1.66 -2.76 9.99
C TYR A 198 -0.57 -3.70 9.47
N ARG A 199 -0.18 -4.66 10.32
CA ARG A 199 0.40 -5.94 9.89
C ARG A 199 -0.59 -7.05 10.21
N PHE A 200 -0.94 -7.82 9.19
CA PHE A 200 -1.71 -9.05 9.29
C PHE A 200 -0.80 -10.25 9.04
N GLU A 201 -1.02 -11.32 9.79
CA GLU A 201 -0.29 -12.57 9.62
C GLU A 201 -1.26 -13.75 9.67
N ARG A 202 -1.08 -14.74 8.79
CA ARG A 202 -1.93 -15.93 8.78
C ARG A 202 -1.82 -16.64 10.13
N ALA A 203 -2.96 -16.93 10.75
CA ALA A 203 -3.00 -17.68 11.98
C ALA A 203 -2.43 -19.09 11.74
N GLN A 204 -1.53 -19.53 12.61
CA GLN A 204 -1.11 -20.93 12.61
C GLN A 204 -2.34 -21.80 12.93
N PRO A 205 -2.51 -22.96 12.26
CA PRO A 205 -3.50 -23.92 12.70
C PRO A 205 -3.26 -24.23 14.17
N THR A 206 -4.26 -24.07 15.02
CA THR A 206 -4.22 -24.71 16.34
C THR A 206 -4.15 -26.21 16.07
N GLU A 207 -3.03 -26.84 16.41
CA GLU A 207 -2.95 -28.30 16.49
C GLU A 207 -4.09 -28.77 17.42
N CYS A 208 -5.04 -29.52 16.85
CA CYS A 208 -6.10 -30.19 17.61
C CYS A 208 -5.56 -31.44 18.29
#